data_AF-A0A9X9S5N4-F1
#
_entry.id   AF-A0A9X9S5N4-F1
#
_cell.length_a   1.000
_cell.length_b   1.000
_cell.length_c   1.000
_cell.angle_alpha   90.00
_cell.angle_beta   90.00
_cell.angle_gamma   90.00
#
_symmetry.space_group_name_H-M   'P 1'
#
loop_
_entity.id
_entity.type
_entity.pdbx_description
1 polymer ?
#
loop_
_entity_poly.entity_id
_entity_poly.type
_entity_poly.pdbx_seq_one_letter_code
_entity_poly.pdbx_strand_id
1 'polypeptide(L)'
;MKMYCVRSDRNCIYDNIRVLAMFPALSVIADYTLTFVFAHGLDEILRYEFSPIARTAAVYGFVPLVVVGIAVSYYLLSYLALRTLCGTCVYPFTVALLAVVSITHVMGGFSWLVRVPFYSNMVHGLSIMAAVLAMVGIIWGVYRCPQHLI
;
A
#
# COMPACT_ATOMS: atom_id res chain seq x y z
N MET A 1 -24.61 29.26 27.18
CA MET A 1 -23.54 28.24 27.27
C MET A 1 -22.46 28.61 26.27
N LYS A 2 -21.38 29.27 26.73
CA LYS A 2 -20.24 29.64 25.88
C LYS A 2 -19.41 28.38 25.62
N MET A 3 -19.36 27.94 24.38
CA MET A 3 -18.47 26.88 23.92
C MET A 3 -17.05 27.44 23.90
N TYR A 4 -16.30 27.25 24.99
CA TYR A 4 -14.88 27.55 25.04
C TYR A 4 -14.08 26.37 24.47
N CYS A 5 -13.24 26.70 23.48
CA CYS A 5 -12.02 26.03 23.02
C CYS A 5 -12.03 24.50 22.84
N VAL A 6 -11.88 24.05 21.59
CA VAL A 6 -10.82 23.07 21.26
C VAL A 6 -10.20 23.49 19.93
N ARG A 7 -8.97 24.01 19.99
CA ARG A 7 -8.03 23.92 18.86
C ARG A 7 -7.96 22.43 18.55
N SER A 8 -8.57 21.97 17.45
CA SER A 8 -8.52 20.57 17.06
C SER A 8 -7.11 20.27 16.55
N ASP A 9 -6.19 20.11 17.49
CA ASP A 9 -4.98 19.35 17.32
C ASP A 9 -5.45 17.94 16.97
N ARG A 10 -5.70 17.68 15.69
CA ARG A 10 -5.88 16.33 15.18
C ARG A 10 -4.57 15.63 15.48
N ASN A 11 -4.51 14.92 16.61
CA ASN A 11 -3.37 14.14 17.04
C ASN A 11 -3.16 12.99 16.04
N CYS A 12 -2.56 13.29 14.88
CA CYS A 12 -2.00 12.25 14.03
C CYS A 12 -0.86 11.60 14.82
N ILE A 13 -0.70 10.27 14.71
CA ILE A 13 0.45 9.57 15.30
C ILE A 13 1.77 10.08 14.67
N TYR A 14 1.71 10.61 13.45
CA TYR A 14 2.86 11.14 12.71
C TYR A 14 2.63 12.57 12.24
N ASP A 15 3.61 13.44 12.49
CA ASP A 15 3.56 14.85 12.10
C ASP A 15 3.65 15.06 10.59
N ASN A 16 4.33 14.17 9.86
CA ASN A 16 4.55 14.32 8.42
C ASN A 16 3.93 13.19 7.59
N ILE A 17 2.63 13.32 7.33
CA ILE A 17 1.86 12.38 6.50
C ILE A 17 2.38 12.26 5.07
N ARG A 18 3.08 13.27 4.54
CA ARG A 18 3.64 13.25 3.17
C ARG A 18 4.77 12.24 3.07
N VAL A 19 5.66 12.21 4.07
CA VAL A 19 6.75 11.24 4.15
C VAL A 19 6.19 9.84 4.31
N LEU A 20 5.18 9.66 5.18
CA LEU A 20 4.58 8.35 5.38
C LEU A 20 3.91 7.80 4.10
N ALA A 21 3.31 8.67 3.30
CA ALA A 21 2.74 8.30 2.00
C ALA A 21 3.79 7.91 0.94
N MET A 22 5.07 8.25 1.13
CA MET A 22 6.13 7.84 0.20
C MET A 22 6.50 6.37 0.33
N PHE A 23 6.36 5.75 1.50
CA PHE A 23 6.79 4.36 1.70
C PHE A 23 6.12 3.37 0.74
N PRO A 24 4.78 3.36 0.58
CA PRO A 24 4.13 2.45 -0.36
C PRO A 24 4.52 2.72 -1.81
N ALA A 25 4.73 3.99 -2.18
CA ALA A 25 5.17 4.35 -3.53
C ALA A 25 6.58 3.85 -3.83
N LEU A 26 7.52 4.07 -2.91
CA LEU A 26 8.91 3.61 -3.04
C LEU A 26 8.99 2.08 -3.03
N SER A 27 8.21 1.40 -2.20
CA SER A 27 8.17 -0.06 -2.18
C SER A 27 7.67 -0.65 -3.50
N VAL A 28 6.67 -0.03 -4.13
CA VAL A 28 6.16 -0.47 -5.44
C VAL A 28 7.20 -0.24 -6.55
N ILE A 29 7.92 0.87 -6.51
CA ILE A 29 9.03 1.11 -7.44
C ILE A 29 10.07 0.01 -7.27
N ALA A 30 10.46 -0.30 -6.02
CA ALA A 30 11.41 -1.37 -5.74
C ALA A 30 10.89 -2.73 -6.23
N ASP A 31 9.64 -3.06 -5.94
CA ASP A 31 8.97 -4.30 -6.37
C ASP A 31 9.10 -4.51 -7.88
N TYR A 32 8.57 -3.56 -8.67
CA TYR A 32 8.59 -3.68 -10.11
C TYR A 32 9.99 -3.55 -10.70
N THR A 33 10.87 -2.74 -10.12
CA THR A 33 12.26 -2.67 -10.56
C THR A 33 12.92 -4.05 -10.42
N LEU A 34 12.80 -4.69 -9.26
CA LEU A 34 13.37 -6.02 -9.04
C LEU A 34 12.69 -7.07 -9.92
N THR A 35 11.36 -7.02 -10.05
CA THR A 35 10.58 -7.90 -10.93
C THR A 35 11.12 -7.89 -12.36
N PHE A 36 11.25 -6.70 -12.97
CA PHE A 36 11.65 -6.58 -14.36
C PHE A 36 13.16 -6.68 -14.59
N VAL A 37 14.00 -6.35 -13.60
CA VAL A 37 15.46 -6.55 -13.68
C VAL A 37 15.83 -8.03 -13.57
N PHE A 38 15.14 -8.78 -12.71
CA PHE A 38 15.44 -10.20 -12.47
C PHE A 38 14.59 -11.15 -13.31
N ALA A 39 13.68 -10.66 -14.15
CA ALA A 39 13.01 -11.47 -15.16
C ALA A 39 13.94 -11.70 -16.36
N HIS A 40 14.15 -12.95 -16.75
CA HIS A 40 14.99 -13.33 -17.90
C HIS A 40 14.27 -13.26 -19.25
N GLY A 41 13.07 -12.67 -19.28
CA GLY A 41 12.30 -12.50 -20.51
C GLY A 41 10.80 -12.37 -20.27
N LEU A 42 10.06 -12.09 -21.35
CA LEU A 42 8.62 -11.93 -21.33
C LEU A 42 7.90 -13.21 -20.87
N ASP A 43 8.38 -14.39 -21.27
CA ASP A 43 7.77 -15.67 -20.88
C ASP A 43 7.77 -15.88 -19.38
N GLU A 44 8.84 -15.44 -18.72
CA GLU A 44 8.97 -15.55 -17.26
C GLU A 44 7.98 -14.63 -16.54
N ILE A 45 7.84 -13.39 -17.03
CA ILE A 45 6.83 -12.44 -16.55
C ILE A 45 5.43 -13.03 -16.75
N LEU A 46 5.12 -13.55 -17.93
CA LEU A 46 3.79 -14.10 -18.22
C LEU A 46 3.46 -15.35 -17.40
N ARG A 47 4.47 -16.07 -16.91
CA ARG A 47 4.32 -17.28 -16.11
C ARG A 47 4.22 -17.02 -14.61
N TYR A 48 4.97 -16.05 -14.08
CA TYR A 48 5.11 -15.85 -12.64
C TYR A 48 4.56 -14.53 -12.11
N GLU A 49 4.42 -13.49 -12.96
CA GLU A 49 3.77 -12.26 -12.57
C GLU A 49 2.25 -12.43 -12.66
N PHE A 50 1.53 -12.12 -11.58
CA PHE A 50 0.07 -12.27 -11.52
C PHE A 50 -0.68 -10.95 -11.69
N SER A 51 -0.01 -9.80 -11.58
CA SER A 51 -0.60 -8.48 -11.82
C SER A 51 -1.00 -8.33 -13.30
N PRO A 52 -2.30 -8.20 -13.61
CA PRO A 52 -2.74 -8.00 -14.99
C PRO A 52 -2.14 -6.73 -15.60
N ILE A 53 -1.96 -5.69 -14.78
CA ILE A 53 -1.40 -4.40 -15.19
C ILE A 53 0.08 -4.57 -15.59
N ALA A 54 0.88 -5.25 -14.75
CA ALA A 54 2.30 -5.46 -15.02
C ALA A 54 2.52 -6.36 -16.25
N ARG A 55 1.73 -7.43 -16.39
CA ARG A 55 1.76 -8.31 -17.57
C ARG A 55 1.41 -7.54 -18.85
N THR A 56 0.34 -6.74 -18.81
CA THR A 56 -0.06 -5.91 -19.95
C THR A 56 1.04 -4.92 -20.31
N ALA A 57 1.64 -4.26 -19.31
CA ALA A 57 2.74 -3.34 -19.52
C ALA A 57 3.96 -4.01 -20.17
N ALA A 58 4.28 -5.25 -19.77
CA ALA A 58 5.36 -6.04 -20.33
C ALA A 58 5.10 -6.42 -21.79
N VAL A 59 3.88 -6.87 -22.10
CA VAL A 59 3.47 -7.25 -23.46
C VAL A 59 3.55 -6.07 -24.44
N TYR A 60 3.10 -4.90 -24.01
CA TYR A 60 3.05 -3.70 -24.87
C TYR A 60 4.26 -2.77 -24.74
N GLY A 61 5.27 -3.12 -23.93
CA GLY A 61 6.49 -2.31 -23.77
C GLY A 61 6.31 -1.00 -22.99
N PHE A 62 5.25 -0.87 -22.19
CA PHE A 62 4.93 0.33 -21.40
C PHE A 62 5.32 0.24 -19.92
N VAL A 63 6.20 -0.71 -19.55
CA VAL A 63 6.61 -0.96 -18.16
C VAL A 63 7.01 0.31 -17.41
N PRO A 64 7.93 1.17 -17.89
CA PRO A 64 8.34 2.35 -17.13
C PRO A 64 7.18 3.33 -16.85
N LEU A 65 6.30 3.54 -17.84
CA LEU A 65 5.15 4.42 -17.70
C LEU A 65 4.15 3.90 -16.67
N VAL A 66 3.89 2.58 -16.71
CA VAL A 66 2.99 1.93 -15.77
C VAL A 66 3.56 1.95 -14.35
N VAL A 67 4.85 1.69 -14.16
CA VAL A 67 5.49 1.75 -12.84
C VAL A 67 5.38 3.16 -12.24
N VAL A 68 5.62 4.21 -13.04
CA VAL A 68 5.43 5.60 -12.60
C VAL A 68 3.96 5.86 -12.23
N GLY A 69 3.01 5.43 -13.07
CA GLY A 69 1.58 5.60 -12.81
C GLY A 69 1.12 4.92 -11.53
N ILE A 70 1.58 3.69 -11.27
CA ILE A 70 1.26 2.96 -10.04
C ILE A 70 1.93 3.65 -8.84
N ALA A 71 3.20 4.02 -8.92
CA ALA A 71 3.89 4.71 -7.83
C ALA A 71 3.20 6.03 -7.43
N VAL A 72 2.81 6.85 -8.42
CA VAL A 72 2.03 8.07 -8.20
C VAL A 72 0.68 7.75 -7.54
N SER A 73 -0.02 6.71 -8.02
CA SER A 73 -1.29 6.29 -7.44
C SER A 73 -1.15 5.85 -5.99
N TYR A 74 -0.12 5.05 -5.66
CA TYR A 74 0.17 4.63 -4.29
C TYR A 74 0.45 5.82 -3.38
N TYR A 75 1.25 6.79 -3.84
CA TYR A 75 1.50 8.01 -3.08
C TYR A 75 0.21 8.80 -2.83
N LEU A 76 -0.56 9.08 -3.89
CA LEU A 76 -1.77 9.91 -3.79
C LEU A 76 -2.84 9.26 -2.92
N LEU A 77 -3.10 7.96 -3.09
CA LEU A 77 -4.09 7.22 -2.31
C LEU A 77 -3.65 7.10 -0.84
N SER A 78 -2.37 6.83 -0.58
CA SER A 78 -1.82 6.76 0.78
C SER A 78 -1.90 8.13 1.47
N TYR A 79 -1.51 9.19 0.77
CA TYR A 79 -1.61 10.55 1.27
C TYR A 79 -3.06 10.93 1.59
N LEU A 80 -3.99 10.64 0.65
CA LEU A 80 -5.40 10.92 0.83
C LEU A 80 -5.94 10.17 2.05
N ALA A 81 -5.69 8.86 2.16
CA ALA A 81 -6.13 8.05 3.29
C ALA A 81 -5.58 8.56 4.63
N LEU A 82 -4.28 8.86 4.71
CA LEU A 82 -3.68 9.42 5.92
C LEU A 82 -4.25 10.79 6.27
N ARG A 83 -4.53 11.62 5.26
CA ARG A 83 -5.06 12.97 5.46
C ARG A 83 -6.52 12.95 5.90
N THR A 84 -7.35 12.12 5.28
CA THR A 84 -8.79 12.03 5.57
C THR A 84 -9.05 11.35 6.90
N LEU A 85 -8.26 10.33 7.24
CA LEU A 85 -8.46 9.53 8.44
C LEU A 85 -7.66 10.03 9.64
N CYS A 86 -6.78 11.02 9.51
CA CYS A 86 -6.08 11.58 10.66
C CYS A 86 -7.04 12.16 11.71
N GLY A 87 -6.78 11.81 12.97
CA GLY A 87 -7.59 12.20 14.13
C GLY A 87 -8.82 11.31 14.36
N THR A 88 -9.09 10.36 13.45
CA THR A 88 -10.16 9.38 13.63
C THR A 88 -9.65 8.13 14.35
N CYS A 89 -10.56 7.36 14.95
CA CYS A 89 -10.23 6.09 15.59
C CYS A 89 -9.73 5.00 14.61
N VAL A 90 -9.88 5.20 13.29
CA VAL A 90 -9.39 4.28 12.25
C VAL A 90 -8.01 4.64 11.71
N TYR A 91 -7.44 5.77 12.12
CA TYR A 91 -6.10 6.19 11.70
C TYR A 91 -5.01 5.14 11.96
N PRO A 92 -4.95 4.46 13.13
CA PRO A 92 -3.92 3.44 13.39
C PRO A 92 -3.98 2.28 12.39
N PHE A 93 -5.17 1.86 11.98
CA PHE A 93 -5.36 0.81 10.96
C PHE A 93 -4.85 1.27 9.60
N THR A 94 -5.02 2.55 9.27
CA THR A 94 -4.50 3.13 8.02
C THR A 94 -2.96 3.06 8.00
N VAL A 95 -2.31 3.47 9.08
CA VAL A 95 -0.84 3.38 9.21
C VAL A 95 -0.37 1.93 9.10
N ALA A 96 -1.01 1.01 9.83
CA ALA A 96 -0.66 -0.40 9.81
C ALA A 96 -0.82 -1.01 8.41
N LEU A 97 -1.89 -0.66 7.70
CA LEU A 97 -2.15 -1.09 6.33
C LEU A 97 -1.04 -0.61 5.39
N LEU A 98 -0.66 0.67 5.46
CA LEU A 98 0.43 1.23 4.65
C LEU A 98 1.76 0.51 4.92
N ALA A 99 2.05 0.20 6.18
CA ALA A 99 3.25 -0.54 6.55
C ALA A 99 3.24 -1.97 5.97
N VAL A 100 2.13 -2.71 6.15
CA VAL A 100 2.00 -4.07 5.61
C VAL A 100 2.11 -4.07 4.10
N VAL A 101 1.38 -3.17 3.41
CA VAL A 101 1.45 -3.03 1.94
C VAL A 101 2.87 -2.72 1.48
N SER A 102 3.58 -1.84 2.18
CA SER A 102 4.97 -1.50 1.83
C SER A 102 5.89 -2.72 1.96
N ILE A 103 5.77 -3.47 3.06
CA ILE A 103 6.54 -4.69 3.29
C ILE A 103 6.19 -5.74 2.22
N THR A 104 4.91 -5.93 1.91
CA THR A 104 4.45 -6.86 0.88
C THR A 104 5.11 -6.56 -0.46
N HIS A 105 5.20 -5.29 -0.89
CA HIS A 105 5.83 -4.93 -2.15
C HIS A 105 7.35 -5.08 -2.15
N VAL A 106 8.03 -4.68 -1.07
CA VAL A 106 9.48 -4.92 -0.95
C VAL A 106 9.78 -6.42 -1.04
N MET A 107 9.03 -7.25 -0.30
CA MET A 107 9.17 -8.70 -0.36
C MET A 107 8.72 -9.26 -1.72
N GLY A 108 7.68 -8.70 -2.34
CA GLY A 108 7.24 -9.03 -3.70
C GLY A 108 8.40 -8.94 -4.69
N GLY A 109 9.12 -7.82 -4.68
CA GLY A 109 10.30 -7.65 -5.52
C GLY A 109 11.41 -8.65 -5.19
N PHE A 110 11.69 -8.88 -3.91
CA PHE A 110 12.68 -9.88 -3.50
C PHE A 110 12.30 -11.31 -3.87
N SER A 111 11.01 -11.62 -4.04
CA SER A 111 10.57 -12.95 -4.46
C SER A 111 11.11 -13.33 -5.85
N TRP A 112 11.39 -12.33 -6.71
CA TRP A 112 12.03 -12.52 -8.02
C TRP A 112 13.52 -12.86 -7.94
N LEU A 113 14.18 -12.52 -6.83
CA LEU A 113 15.56 -12.93 -6.54
C LEU A 113 15.59 -14.31 -5.90
N VAL A 114 14.75 -14.56 -4.89
CA VAL A 114 14.82 -15.78 -4.07
C VAL A 114 14.19 -16.98 -4.79
N ARG A 115 13.04 -16.78 -5.47
CA ARG A 115 12.36 -17.81 -6.30
C ARG A 115 12.05 -19.13 -5.60
N VAL A 116 11.69 -19.09 -4.31
CA VAL A 116 11.26 -20.28 -3.56
C VAL A 116 9.78 -20.19 -3.17
N PRO A 117 8.99 -21.28 -3.31
CA PRO A 117 7.54 -21.26 -3.06
C PRO A 117 7.16 -20.78 -1.66
N PHE A 118 7.96 -21.17 -0.65
CA PHE A 118 7.73 -20.75 0.74
C PHE A 118 7.76 -19.22 0.88
N TYR A 119 8.74 -18.55 0.25
CA TYR A 119 8.86 -17.09 0.30
C TYR A 119 7.68 -16.41 -0.41
N SER A 120 7.29 -16.89 -1.58
CA SER A 120 6.11 -16.38 -2.31
C SER A 120 4.81 -16.57 -1.51
N ASN A 121 4.66 -17.69 -0.80
CA ASN A 121 3.52 -17.92 0.08
C ASN A 121 3.50 -16.97 1.29
N MET A 122 4.66 -16.61 1.83
CA MET A 122 4.75 -15.57 2.87
C MET A 122 4.30 -14.20 2.35
N VAL A 123 4.75 -13.81 1.14
CA VAL A 123 4.30 -12.56 0.50
C VAL A 123 2.78 -12.57 0.30
N HIS A 124 2.23 -13.69 -0.19
CA HIS A 124 0.79 -13.85 -0.34
C HIS A 124 0.04 -13.74 1.00
N GLY A 125 0.59 -14.30 2.07
CA GLY A 125 0.06 -14.17 3.42
C GLY A 125 0.01 -12.71 3.90
N LEU A 126 1.02 -11.90 3.59
CA LEU A 126 1.01 -10.46 3.89
C LEU A 126 -0.05 -9.70 3.08
N SER A 127 -0.31 -10.09 1.83
CA SER A 127 -1.43 -9.54 1.04
C SER A 127 -2.78 -9.84 1.68
N ILE A 128 -2.98 -11.07 2.17
CA ILE A 128 -4.19 -11.44 2.93
C ILE A 128 -4.28 -10.62 4.23
N MET A 129 -3.17 -10.46 4.95
CA MET A 129 -3.12 -9.65 6.17
C MET A 129 -3.52 -8.19 5.91
N ALA A 130 -3.07 -7.60 4.81
CA ALA A 130 -3.49 -6.25 4.41
C ALA A 130 -5.02 -6.16 4.22
N ALA A 131 -5.61 -7.14 3.52
CA ALA A 131 -7.07 -7.19 3.35
C ALA A 131 -7.80 -7.36 4.69
N VAL A 132 -7.30 -8.21 5.58
CA VAL A 132 -7.86 -8.41 6.93
C VAL A 132 -7.77 -7.11 7.75
N LEU A 133 -6.63 -6.43 7.74
CA LEU A 133 -6.45 -5.15 8.46
C LEU A 133 -7.40 -4.07 7.95
N ALA A 134 -7.60 -3.98 6.63
CA ALA A 134 -8.56 -3.06 6.04
C ALA A 134 -9.99 -3.37 6.50
N MET A 135 -10.40 -4.64 6.46
CA MET A 135 -11.73 -5.08 6.92
C MET A 135 -11.94 -4.80 8.41
N VAL A 136 -10.98 -5.14 9.26
CA VAL A 136 -11.05 -4.88 10.70
C VAL A 136 -11.12 -3.38 10.97
N GLY A 137 -10.32 -2.56 10.27
CA GLY A 137 -10.35 -1.11 10.39
C GLY A 137 -11.70 -0.51 10.00
N ILE A 138 -12.33 -1.00 8.92
CA ILE A 138 -13.67 -0.58 8.50
C ILE A 138 -14.72 -0.97 9.55
N ILE A 139 -14.73 -2.24 9.97
CA ILE A 139 -15.65 -2.75 11.00
C ILE A 139 -15.51 -1.92 12.28
N TRP A 140 -14.27 -1.70 12.74
CA TRP A 140 -13.98 -0.87 13.89
C TRP A 140 -14.51 0.56 13.72
N GLY A 141 -14.29 1.16 12.55
CA GLY A 141 -14.81 2.49 12.22
C GLY A 141 -16.33 2.57 12.35
N VAL A 142 -17.05 1.58 11.82
CA VAL A 142 -18.52 1.53 11.90
C VAL A 142 -19.01 1.44 13.34
N TYR A 143 -18.39 0.61 14.19
CA TYR A 143 -18.86 0.38 15.56
C TYR A 143 -18.35 1.39 16.60
N ARG A 144 -17.16 1.98 16.38
CA ARG A 144 -16.45 2.78 17.39
C ARG A 144 -16.21 4.23 16.98
N CYS A 145 -16.46 4.61 15.73
CA CYS A 145 -16.39 5.99 15.23
C CYS A 145 -17.77 6.54 14.77
N PRO A 146 -18.82 6.58 15.61
CA PRO A 146 -20.15 7.02 15.17
C PRO A 146 -20.28 8.55 14.89
N GLN A 147 -19.18 9.32 14.88
CA GLN A 147 -19.21 10.79 14.73
C GLN A 147 -18.63 11.32 13.40
N HIS A 148 -18.35 10.45 12.42
CA HIS A 148 -17.81 10.86 11.10
C HIS A 148 -18.54 10.24 9.89
N LEU A 149 -19.74 9.67 10.11
CA LEU A 149 -20.59 9.09 9.06
C LEU A 149 -21.69 10.05 8.55
N ILE A 150 -21.53 11.36 8.79
CA ILE A 150 -22.39 12.42 8.23
C ILE A 150 -21.50 13.48 7.59
#